data_AF-A0A1F3ABB3-F1
#
_entry.id   AF-A0A1F3ABB3-F1
#
_cell.length_a   1.000
_cell.length_b   1.000
_cell.length_c   1.000
_cell.angle_alpha   90.00
_cell.angle_beta   90.00
_cell.angle_gamma   90.00
#
_symmetry.space_group_name_H-M   'P 1'
#
loop_
_entity.id
_entity.type
_entity.pdbx_description
1 polymer ?
#
loop_
_entity_poly.entity_id
_entity_poly.type
_entity_poly.pdbx_seq_one_letter_code
_entity_poly.pdbx_strand_id
1 'polypeptide(L)'
;MADPNPAEIMYPNQQGNWRIELKYLPVAHRGHAFLALIDPDGNPVKELHGLAHSQHNGARVMMGMDGAHLGAGDYSGSPIGGRTFTVATVGSASKDEIDKIWAKGSAAAQAITAQKFDYKAHDLSYELGTDGGQIQNSNSVAFTLGKAMGLDLDRAIRDAGMGRRFSGWGRDLLDSKYERYVAPPIFPVRDAP
;
A
#
# COMPACT_ATOMS: atom_id res chain seq x y z
N MET A 1 55.26 -0.38 0.17
CA MET A 1 54.31 -1.03 -0.74
C MET A 1 53.47 -1.99 0.08
N ALA A 2 52.22 -1.64 0.29
CA ALA A 2 51.13 -2.49 0.76
C ALA A 2 49.84 -1.83 0.25
N ASP A 3 48.95 -2.65 -0.31
CA ASP A 3 47.90 -2.29 -1.26
C ASP A 3 46.83 -1.31 -0.73
N PRO A 4 46.27 -0.45 -1.60
CA PRO A 4 45.06 0.30 -1.29
C PRO A 4 43.82 -0.61 -1.42
N ASN A 5 43.03 -0.63 -0.36
CA ASN A 5 41.75 -1.32 -0.23
C ASN A 5 40.78 -0.94 -1.38
N PRO A 6 40.09 -1.87 -2.05
CA PRO A 6 39.23 -1.54 -3.18
C PRO A 6 37.86 -1.01 -2.76
N ALA A 7 37.54 0.18 -3.26
CA ALA A 7 36.20 0.68 -3.58
C ALA A 7 35.13 0.64 -2.47
N GLU A 8 35.13 1.67 -1.60
CA GLU A 8 33.86 2.30 -1.26
C GLU A 8 33.24 2.82 -2.55
N ILE A 9 32.13 2.21 -2.99
CA ILE A 9 31.32 2.73 -4.09
C ILE A 9 30.67 4.02 -3.59
N MET A 10 31.40 5.12 -3.65
CA MET A 10 30.85 6.46 -3.59
C MET A 10 30.13 6.72 -4.92
N TYR A 11 28.81 6.73 -4.90
CA TYR A 11 28.02 7.25 -6.02
C TYR A 11 28.21 8.77 -6.09
N PRO A 12 28.78 9.33 -7.17
CA PRO A 12 29.04 10.76 -7.26
C PRO A 12 27.75 11.54 -7.60
N ASN A 13 27.58 12.69 -6.95
CA ASN A 13 26.55 13.73 -7.12
C ASN A 13 25.18 13.53 -6.41
N GLN A 14 25.12 13.86 -5.11
CA GLN A 14 23.86 14.20 -4.42
C GLN A 14 23.63 15.71 -4.41
N GLN A 15 23.12 16.26 -5.52
CA GLN A 15 22.06 17.26 -5.40
C GLN A 15 20.82 16.44 -5.04
N GLY A 16 20.29 16.62 -3.82
CA GLY A 16 19.63 15.57 -3.03
C GLY A 16 18.69 14.62 -3.79
N ASN A 17 18.80 13.33 -3.50
CA ASN A 17 18.02 12.30 -4.18
C ASN A 17 16.54 12.38 -3.75
N TRP A 18 15.66 12.30 -4.74
CA TRP A 18 14.24 12.06 -4.51
C TRP A 18 14.04 10.64 -3.99
N ARG A 19 13.06 10.46 -3.10
CA ARG A 19 12.82 9.17 -2.45
C ARG A 19 11.35 8.79 -2.52
N ILE A 20 11.11 7.49 -2.53
CA ILE A 20 9.80 6.91 -2.25
C ILE A 20 9.87 6.25 -0.88
N GLU A 21 9.00 6.64 0.02
CA GLU A 21 8.88 6.08 1.36
C GLU A 21 7.62 5.23 1.48
N LEU A 22 7.75 4.05 2.06
CA LEU A 22 6.61 3.29 2.58
C LEU A 22 6.24 3.91 3.92
N LYS A 23 5.02 4.43 4.02
CA LYS A 23 4.50 5.06 5.24
C LYS A 23 3.30 4.30 5.76
N TYR A 24 3.07 4.45 7.06
CA TYR A 24 2.03 3.72 7.76
C TYR A 24 1.32 4.61 8.78
N LEU A 25 -0.01 4.57 8.76
CA LEU A 25 -0.88 5.17 9.78
C LEU A 25 -1.43 4.06 10.69
N PRO A 26 -1.17 4.11 12.00
CA PRO A 26 -1.83 3.23 12.97
C PRO A 26 -3.33 3.57 13.09
N VAL A 27 -4.18 2.78 12.42
CA VAL A 27 -5.64 2.81 12.56
C VAL A 27 -6.08 1.48 13.13
N ALA A 28 -6.58 1.48 14.36
CA ALA A 28 -6.85 0.26 15.12
C ALA A 28 -5.65 -0.72 15.07
N HIS A 29 -5.88 -2.02 14.89
CA HIS A 29 -4.84 -3.05 14.82
C HIS A 29 -4.40 -3.38 13.38
N ARG A 30 -4.95 -2.71 12.37
CA ARG A 30 -4.81 -3.07 10.93
C ARG A 30 -4.11 -2.00 10.08
N GLY A 31 -4.14 -0.77 10.58
CA GLY A 31 -3.57 0.44 10.00
C GLY A 31 -3.79 0.66 8.52
N HIS A 32 -2.97 1.53 7.96
CA HIS A 32 -3.11 2.00 6.60
C HIS A 32 -1.74 2.29 6.02
N ALA A 33 -1.33 1.47 5.06
CA ALA A 33 -0.11 1.63 4.30
C ALA A 33 -0.33 2.52 3.07
N PHE A 34 0.69 3.30 2.73
CA PHE A 34 0.70 4.16 1.56
C PHE A 34 2.15 4.48 1.14
N LEU A 35 2.33 4.96 -0.08
CA LEU A 35 3.63 5.39 -0.60
C LEU A 35 3.67 6.93 -0.65
N ALA A 36 4.77 7.53 -0.24
CA ALA A 36 4.98 8.96 -0.31
C ALA A 36 6.20 9.29 -1.17
N LEU A 37 6.05 10.26 -2.08
CA LEU A 37 7.17 10.85 -2.82
C LEU A 37 7.76 11.99 -1.99
N ILE A 38 9.03 11.87 -1.67
CA ILE A 38 9.78 12.80 -0.84
C ILE A 38 10.78 13.54 -1.70
N ASP A 39 10.75 14.87 -1.60
CA ASP A 39 11.68 15.75 -2.29
C ASP A 39 13.10 15.73 -1.65
N PRO A 40 14.09 16.38 -2.28
CA PRO A 40 15.46 16.44 -1.76
C PRO A 40 15.57 17.07 -0.37
N ASP A 41 14.66 18.00 -0.05
CA ASP A 41 14.60 18.72 1.23
C ASP A 41 13.94 17.89 2.34
N GLY A 42 13.40 16.71 2.01
CA GLY A 42 12.74 15.81 2.96
C GLY A 42 11.24 16.05 3.10
N ASN A 43 10.63 16.87 2.25
CA ASN A 43 9.19 17.12 2.30
C ASN A 43 8.42 16.09 1.47
N PRO A 44 7.30 15.56 1.98
CA PRO A 44 6.37 14.78 1.18
C PRO A 44 5.64 15.72 0.21
N VAL A 45 5.71 15.43 -1.09
CA VAL A 45 5.03 16.24 -2.13
C VAL A 45 3.87 15.52 -2.80
N LYS A 46 3.85 14.18 -2.77
CA LYS A 46 2.75 13.36 -3.28
C LYS A 46 2.57 12.08 -2.46
N GLU A 47 1.36 11.55 -2.45
CA GLU A 47 1.03 10.28 -1.82
C GLU A 47 0.22 9.39 -2.77
N LEU A 48 0.48 8.08 -2.73
CA LEU A 48 -0.31 7.02 -3.38
C LEU A 48 -0.86 6.07 -2.32
N HIS A 49 -2.17 5.85 -2.34
CA HIS A 49 -2.91 5.06 -1.35
C HIS A 49 -4.25 4.56 -1.89
N GLY A 50 -4.77 3.53 -1.22
CA GLY A 50 -6.15 3.09 -1.33
C GLY A 50 -7.02 3.69 -0.23
N LEU A 51 -8.11 4.36 -0.59
CA LEU A 51 -9.07 4.99 0.32
C LEU A 51 -10.46 4.36 0.11
N ALA A 52 -11.27 4.35 1.17
CA ALA A 52 -12.65 3.91 1.08
C ALA A 52 -13.55 5.11 0.69
N HIS A 53 -14.45 4.87 -0.25
CA HIS A 53 -15.43 5.86 -0.72
C HIS A 53 -16.84 5.32 -0.51
N SER A 54 -17.63 6.07 0.27
CA SER A 54 -19.02 5.72 0.59
C SER A 54 -19.83 5.44 -0.67
N GLN A 55 -20.64 4.38 -0.65
CA GLN A 55 -21.57 4.12 -1.76
C GLN A 55 -22.74 5.10 -1.79
N HIS A 56 -23.07 5.73 -0.65
CA HIS A 56 -24.23 6.61 -0.56
C HIS A 56 -23.99 8.00 -1.16
N ASN A 57 -22.78 8.54 -1.00
CA ASN A 57 -22.48 9.93 -1.41
C ASN A 57 -21.09 10.10 -2.06
N GLY A 58 -20.33 9.02 -2.25
CA GLY A 58 -18.97 9.06 -2.81
C GLY A 58 -17.92 9.71 -1.92
N ALA A 59 -18.30 10.19 -0.73
CA ALA A 59 -17.37 10.83 0.20
C ALA A 59 -16.38 9.81 0.74
N ARG A 60 -15.15 10.28 0.99
CA ARG A 60 -14.13 9.47 1.62
C ARG A 60 -14.55 9.11 3.05
N VAL A 61 -14.45 7.83 3.39
CA VAL A 61 -14.74 7.30 4.73
C VAL A 61 -13.55 6.53 5.27
N MET A 62 -13.37 6.49 6.59
CA MET A 62 -12.19 5.89 7.20
C MET A 62 -12.26 4.35 7.25
N MET A 63 -13.44 3.80 7.51
CA MET A 63 -13.63 2.36 7.79
C MET A 63 -14.52 1.64 6.77
N GLY A 64 -15.13 2.34 5.82
CA GLY A 64 -15.95 1.74 4.76
C GLY A 64 -17.12 0.86 5.26
N MET A 65 -17.78 1.26 6.36
CA MET A 65 -18.82 0.45 7.02
C MET A 65 -20.14 0.34 6.23
N ASP A 66 -20.29 1.11 5.15
CA ASP A 66 -21.49 1.22 4.31
C ASP A 66 -21.36 0.48 2.96
N GLY A 67 -20.54 -0.56 2.91
CA GLY A 67 -20.22 -1.25 1.65
C GLY A 67 -19.36 -0.40 0.71
N ALA A 68 -18.64 0.60 1.24
CA ALA A 68 -17.78 1.51 0.47
C ALA A 68 -16.93 0.80 -0.58
N HIS A 69 -16.69 1.46 -1.71
CA HIS A 69 -15.75 0.95 -2.72
C HIS A 69 -14.32 1.42 -2.40
N LEU A 70 -13.35 0.63 -2.84
CA LEU A 70 -11.92 0.93 -2.76
C LEU A 70 -11.52 1.77 -3.98
N GLY A 71 -11.04 2.99 -3.73
CA GLY A 71 -10.41 3.85 -4.73
C GLY A 71 -8.92 4.01 -4.44
N ALA A 72 -8.07 3.86 -5.45
CA ALA A 72 -6.65 4.19 -5.39
C ALA A 72 -6.38 5.50 -6.14
N GLY A 73 -5.50 6.35 -5.60
CA GLY A 73 -5.21 7.65 -6.22
C GLY A 73 -3.85 8.24 -5.86
N ASP A 74 -3.45 9.23 -6.66
CA ASP A 74 -2.25 10.07 -6.52
C ASP A 74 -2.69 11.46 -6.03
N TYR A 75 -2.16 11.88 -4.88
CA TYR A 75 -2.62 13.07 -4.17
C TYR A 75 -1.43 14.01 -3.91
N SER A 76 -1.56 15.29 -4.28
CA SER A 76 -0.53 16.32 -4.07
C SER A 76 -0.50 16.87 -2.63
N GLY A 77 -0.87 16.04 -1.65
CA GLY A 77 -0.92 16.36 -0.23
C GLY A 77 -1.23 15.09 0.57
N SER A 78 -1.35 15.18 1.89
CA SER A 78 -1.67 14.01 2.73
C SER A 78 -3.16 13.89 3.03
N PRO A 79 -3.96 13.15 2.25
CA PRO A 79 -5.38 12.97 2.50
C PRO A 79 -5.69 12.31 3.85
N ILE A 80 -4.77 11.52 4.40
CA ILE A 80 -4.97 10.85 5.70
C ILE A 80 -4.47 11.67 6.91
N GLY A 81 -3.82 12.83 6.66
CA GLY A 81 -3.41 13.78 7.69
C GLY A 81 -2.18 13.36 8.52
N GLY A 82 -1.99 14.00 9.68
CA GLY A 82 -0.84 13.81 10.56
C GLY A 82 -0.98 12.60 11.50
N ARG A 83 0.17 12.09 11.98
CA ARG A 83 0.43 10.85 12.78
C ARG A 83 0.77 9.59 11.97
N THR A 84 1.31 9.76 10.78
CA THR A 84 1.95 8.68 10.02
C THR A 84 3.41 8.52 10.45
N PHE A 85 3.99 7.34 10.26
CA PHE A 85 5.44 7.14 10.38
C PHE A 85 6.00 6.46 9.13
N THR A 86 7.27 6.69 8.87
CA THR A 86 8.01 6.05 7.78
C THR A 86 8.43 4.66 8.22
N VAL A 87 8.02 3.64 7.45
CA VAL A 87 8.45 2.25 7.62
C VAL A 87 9.85 2.07 7.04
N ALA A 88 10.05 2.53 5.80
CA ALA A 88 11.34 2.50 5.12
C ALA A 88 11.35 3.44 3.90
N THR A 89 12.54 3.86 3.50
CA THR A 89 12.81 4.32 2.13
C THR A 89 12.89 3.09 1.23
N VAL A 90 12.03 3.03 0.22
CA VAL A 90 11.89 1.86 -0.67
C VAL A 90 12.32 2.13 -2.10
N GLY A 91 12.56 3.40 -2.44
CA GLY A 91 13.19 3.81 -3.70
C GLY A 91 13.91 5.14 -3.53
N SER A 92 14.99 5.33 -4.29
CA SER A 92 15.74 6.60 -4.33
C SER A 92 16.35 6.76 -5.72
N ALA A 93 16.17 7.92 -6.35
CA ALA A 93 16.67 8.17 -7.69
C ALA A 93 16.76 9.68 -8.00
N SER A 94 17.25 10.02 -9.21
CA SER A 94 17.11 11.36 -9.77
C SER A 94 15.64 11.74 -9.99
N LYS A 95 15.33 13.02 -10.20
CA LYS A 95 13.95 13.48 -10.47
C LYS A 95 13.32 12.74 -11.66
N ASP A 96 14.05 12.64 -12.76
CA ASP A 96 13.52 12.05 -13.99
C ASP A 96 13.25 10.55 -13.83
N GLU A 97 14.10 9.85 -13.07
CA GLU A 97 13.92 8.43 -12.79
C GLU A 97 12.81 8.19 -11.77
N ILE A 98 12.76 8.98 -10.69
CA ILE A 98 11.71 8.83 -9.68
C ILE A 98 10.33 9.12 -10.27
N ASP A 99 10.22 10.07 -11.20
CA ASP A 99 8.96 10.37 -11.89
C ASP A 99 8.49 9.19 -12.75
N LYS A 100 9.42 8.52 -13.45
CA LYS A 100 9.08 7.31 -14.22
C LYS A 100 8.62 6.18 -13.31
N ILE A 101 9.26 6.01 -12.15
CA ILE A 101 8.84 5.01 -11.15
C ILE A 101 7.47 5.39 -10.59
N TRP A 102 7.27 6.65 -10.21
CA TRP A 102 6.01 7.16 -9.67
C TRP A 102 4.84 7.01 -10.64
N ALA A 103 5.06 7.33 -11.93
CA ALA A 103 4.06 7.21 -12.97
C ALA A 103 3.52 5.77 -13.12
N LYS A 104 4.34 4.74 -12.89
CA LYS A 104 3.88 3.34 -12.86
C LYS A 104 2.89 3.10 -11.71
N GLY A 105 3.18 3.66 -10.54
CA GLY A 105 2.27 3.65 -9.39
C GLY A 105 0.96 4.38 -9.70
N SER A 106 1.02 5.59 -10.25
CA SER A 106 -0.18 6.35 -10.61
C SER A 106 -1.04 5.62 -11.67
N ALA A 107 -0.41 4.96 -12.66
CA ALA A 107 -1.13 4.14 -13.63
C ALA A 107 -1.79 2.91 -13.00
N ALA A 108 -1.09 2.22 -12.09
CA ALA A 108 -1.66 1.11 -11.35
C ALA A 108 -2.82 1.55 -10.45
N ALA A 109 -2.74 2.72 -9.81
CA ALA A 109 -3.83 3.27 -9.01
C ALA A 109 -5.11 3.48 -9.86
N GLN A 110 -4.97 4.02 -11.07
CA GLN A 110 -6.10 4.15 -12.00
C GLN A 110 -6.68 2.79 -12.39
N ALA A 111 -5.83 1.80 -12.66
CA ALA A 111 -6.26 0.45 -12.99
C ALA A 111 -7.01 -0.23 -11.84
N ILE A 112 -6.54 -0.09 -10.59
CA ILE A 112 -7.21 -0.62 -9.40
C ILE A 112 -8.60 0.01 -9.25
N THR A 113 -8.70 1.34 -9.33
CA THR A 113 -9.97 2.06 -9.22
C THR A 113 -10.98 1.62 -10.29
N ALA A 114 -10.51 1.33 -11.51
CA ALA A 114 -11.36 0.86 -12.60
C ALA A 114 -12.00 -0.52 -12.34
N GLN A 115 -11.39 -1.36 -11.49
CA GLN A 115 -11.92 -2.69 -11.15
C GLN A 115 -13.12 -2.63 -10.20
N LYS A 116 -13.37 -1.48 -9.53
CA LYS A 116 -14.47 -1.26 -8.59
C LYS A 116 -14.52 -2.29 -7.46
N PHE A 117 -13.40 -2.51 -6.80
CA PHE A 117 -13.33 -3.38 -5.63
C PHE A 117 -14.15 -2.84 -4.46
N ASP A 118 -14.73 -3.72 -3.66
CA ASP A 118 -15.29 -3.36 -2.36
C ASP A 118 -14.14 -3.07 -1.38
N TYR A 119 -14.28 -2.02 -0.59
CA TYR A 119 -13.35 -1.73 0.50
C TYR A 119 -13.71 -2.57 1.72
N LYS A 120 -12.77 -3.38 2.17
CA LYS A 120 -12.94 -4.20 3.39
C LYS A 120 -11.91 -3.80 4.43
N ALA A 121 -12.31 -2.95 5.38
CA ALA A 121 -11.49 -2.63 6.55
C ALA A 121 -11.23 -3.88 7.43
N HIS A 122 -12.14 -4.84 7.37
CA HIS A 122 -12.17 -6.05 8.17
C HIS A 122 -12.89 -7.15 7.40
N ASP A 123 -12.42 -8.38 7.53
CA ASP A 123 -13.15 -9.56 7.10
C ASP A 123 -13.00 -10.68 8.11
N LEU A 124 -14.10 -11.05 8.77
CA LEU A 124 -14.11 -12.05 9.84
C LEU A 124 -13.60 -13.41 9.33
N SER A 125 -13.86 -13.74 8.07
CA SER A 125 -13.45 -15.03 7.50
C SER A 125 -11.92 -15.12 7.40
N TYR A 126 -11.25 -14.01 7.05
CA TYR A 126 -9.80 -13.88 7.10
C TYR A 126 -9.26 -13.97 8.53
N GLU A 127 -9.88 -13.27 9.49
CA GLU A 127 -9.44 -13.27 10.89
C GLU A 127 -9.60 -14.66 11.56
N LEU A 128 -10.59 -15.44 11.13
CA LEU A 128 -10.82 -16.81 11.59
C LEU A 128 -10.02 -17.86 10.82
N GLY A 129 -9.14 -17.44 9.90
CA GLY A 129 -8.25 -18.35 9.15
C GLY A 129 -8.97 -19.24 8.13
N THR A 130 -10.14 -18.80 7.65
CA THR A 130 -10.90 -19.50 6.61
C THR A 130 -10.63 -18.92 5.22
N ASP A 131 -10.87 -19.71 4.17
CA ASP A 131 -10.67 -19.26 2.78
C ASP A 131 -11.71 -18.25 2.30
N GLY A 132 -12.77 -18.03 3.09
CA GLY A 132 -13.75 -16.99 2.82
C GLY A 132 -13.19 -15.58 3.02
N GLY A 133 -13.82 -14.58 2.44
CA GLY A 133 -13.73 -13.23 2.96
C GLY A 133 -12.33 -12.60 2.89
N GLN A 134 -11.98 -12.30 1.66
CA GLN A 134 -10.72 -11.69 1.30
C GLN A 134 -10.69 -10.18 1.60
N ILE A 135 -9.83 -9.73 2.53
CA ILE A 135 -9.52 -8.30 2.79
C ILE A 135 -8.89 -7.61 1.57
N GLN A 136 -9.53 -6.54 1.09
CA GLN A 136 -9.05 -5.64 0.04
C GLN A 136 -9.14 -4.21 0.58
N ASN A 137 -8.00 -3.60 0.87
CA ASN A 137 -7.93 -2.30 1.54
C ASN A 137 -6.68 -1.52 1.11
N SER A 138 -6.35 -0.45 1.84
CA SER A 138 -5.16 0.36 1.62
C SER A 138 -3.85 -0.43 1.59
N ASN A 139 -3.71 -1.49 2.39
CA ASN A 139 -2.52 -2.32 2.42
C ASN A 139 -2.37 -3.15 1.14
N SER A 140 -3.47 -3.72 0.62
CA SER A 140 -3.49 -4.40 -0.69
C SER A 140 -3.16 -3.45 -1.83
N VAL A 141 -3.64 -2.21 -1.75
CA VAL A 141 -3.29 -1.15 -2.71
C VAL A 141 -1.79 -0.84 -2.63
N ALA A 142 -1.25 -0.53 -1.46
CA ALA A 142 0.17 -0.22 -1.29
C ALA A 142 1.08 -1.34 -1.82
N PHE A 143 0.74 -2.60 -1.56
CA PHE A 143 1.44 -3.76 -2.12
C PHE A 143 1.41 -3.76 -3.66
N THR A 144 0.22 -3.63 -4.24
CA THR A 144 0.01 -3.64 -5.70
C THR A 144 0.77 -2.50 -6.39
N LEU A 145 0.72 -1.29 -5.80
CA LEU A 145 1.45 -0.12 -6.28
C LEU A 145 2.96 -0.34 -6.24
N GLY A 146 3.49 -0.82 -5.11
CA GLY A 146 4.92 -1.13 -4.96
C GLY A 146 5.40 -2.13 -6.00
N LYS A 147 4.63 -3.19 -6.23
CA LYS A 147 4.90 -4.19 -7.27
C LYS A 147 4.94 -3.55 -8.66
N ALA A 148 3.95 -2.73 -9.01
CA ALA A 148 3.90 -2.02 -10.30
C ALA A 148 5.09 -1.07 -10.50
N MET A 149 5.57 -0.47 -9.41
CA MET A 149 6.73 0.44 -9.40
C MET A 149 8.07 -0.32 -9.41
N GLY A 150 8.08 -1.63 -9.18
CA GLY A 150 9.29 -2.45 -9.07
C GLY A 150 10.05 -2.26 -7.74
N LEU A 151 9.32 -1.94 -6.66
CA LEU A 151 9.86 -1.71 -5.31
C LEU A 151 9.77 -2.97 -4.45
N ASP A 152 10.79 -3.24 -3.63
CA ASP A 152 10.82 -4.37 -2.70
C ASP A 152 10.21 -3.99 -1.34
N LEU A 153 8.88 -3.87 -1.30
CA LEU A 153 8.15 -3.51 -0.08
C LEU A 153 8.12 -4.66 0.95
N ASP A 154 8.20 -5.91 0.50
CA ASP A 154 8.20 -7.08 1.38
C ASP A 154 9.44 -7.12 2.26
N ARG A 155 10.62 -6.85 1.67
CA ARG A 155 11.85 -6.69 2.44
C ARG A 155 11.73 -5.55 3.44
N ALA A 156 11.21 -4.40 3.03
CA ALA A 156 11.05 -3.24 3.93
C ALA A 156 10.20 -3.55 5.16
N ILE A 157 9.06 -4.23 4.99
CA ILE A 157 8.20 -4.62 6.11
C ILE A 157 8.85 -5.67 7.00
N ARG A 158 9.54 -6.64 6.41
CA ARG A 158 10.27 -7.68 7.15
C ARG A 158 11.38 -7.07 8.00
N ASP A 159 12.20 -6.19 7.41
CA ASP A 159 13.32 -5.55 8.08
C ASP A 159 12.83 -4.60 9.19
N ALA A 160 11.65 -4.00 9.04
CA ALA A 160 10.98 -3.21 10.08
C ALA A 160 10.25 -4.06 11.15
N GLY A 161 10.18 -5.39 11.00
CA GLY A 161 9.47 -6.27 11.94
C GLY A 161 7.95 -6.08 11.98
N MET A 162 7.35 -5.58 10.90
CA MET A 162 5.93 -5.16 10.89
C MET A 162 4.97 -6.12 10.16
N GLY A 163 5.41 -7.31 9.74
CA GLY A 163 4.61 -8.20 8.89
C GLY A 163 3.17 -8.48 9.36
N ARG A 164 2.92 -8.56 10.68
CA ARG A 164 1.57 -8.81 11.24
C ARG A 164 0.63 -7.60 11.23
N ARG A 165 1.12 -6.41 10.87
CA ARG A 165 0.35 -5.15 10.94
C ARG A 165 -0.33 -4.78 9.63
N PHE A 166 -0.05 -5.48 8.53
CA PHE A 166 -0.57 -5.15 7.21
C PHE A 166 -1.64 -6.17 6.76
N SER A 167 -2.84 -6.12 7.34
CA SER A 167 -3.93 -6.99 6.89
C SER A 167 -4.27 -6.71 5.42
N GLY A 168 -4.37 -7.75 4.59
CA GLY A 168 -4.57 -7.61 3.14
C GLY A 168 -3.28 -7.45 2.33
N TRP A 169 -2.11 -7.47 2.96
CA TRP A 169 -0.82 -7.45 2.27
C TRP A 169 -0.57 -8.73 1.44
N GLY A 170 0.28 -8.63 0.41
CA GLY A 170 0.58 -9.74 -0.50
C GLY A 170 -0.49 -9.96 -1.58
N ARG A 171 -1.52 -9.11 -1.61
CA ARG A 171 -2.63 -9.20 -2.56
C ARG A 171 -2.44 -8.23 -3.70
N ASP A 172 -2.10 -8.80 -4.84
CA ASP A 172 -2.04 -8.05 -6.09
C ASP A 172 -3.44 -7.88 -6.67
N LEU A 173 -3.98 -6.66 -6.55
CA LEU A 173 -5.31 -6.30 -7.04
C LEU A 173 -5.39 -6.23 -8.57
N LEU A 174 -4.26 -6.38 -9.27
CA LEU A 174 -4.20 -6.42 -10.73
C LEU A 174 -3.81 -7.81 -11.28
N ASP A 175 -3.62 -8.80 -10.40
CA ASP A 175 -3.41 -10.18 -10.84
C ASP A 175 -4.73 -10.74 -11.42
N SER A 176 -4.68 -11.23 -12.66
CA SER A 176 -5.85 -11.81 -13.33
C SER A 176 -6.34 -13.11 -12.70
N LYS A 177 -5.50 -13.77 -11.89
CA LYS A 177 -5.86 -14.94 -11.09
C LYS A 177 -6.41 -14.57 -9.72
N TYR A 178 -6.45 -13.28 -9.37
CA TYR A 178 -7.03 -12.85 -8.11
C TYR A 178 -8.54 -13.08 -8.13
N GLU A 179 -9.00 -14.11 -7.41
CA GLU A 179 -10.41 -14.29 -7.12
C GLU A 179 -10.85 -13.17 -6.17
N ARG A 180 -11.79 -12.33 -6.62
CA ARG A 180 -12.26 -11.15 -5.86
C ARG A 180 -13.01 -11.54 -4.58
N TYR A 181 -13.51 -12.77 -4.53
CA TYR A 181 -14.26 -13.34 -3.44
C TYR A 181 -14.26 -14.86 -3.56
N VAL A 182 -13.68 -15.54 -2.56
CA VAL A 182 -14.05 -16.91 -2.23
C VAL A 182 -15.10 -16.84 -1.15
N ALA A 183 -16.25 -17.48 -1.37
CA ALA A 183 -17.29 -17.54 -0.35
C ALA A 183 -16.77 -18.33 0.86
N PRO A 184 -16.99 -17.88 2.10
CA PRO A 184 -16.78 -18.75 3.24
C PRO A 184 -17.62 -20.02 3.04
N PRO A 185 -17.10 -21.20 3.44
CA PRO A 185 -17.89 -22.42 3.39
C PRO A 185 -19.21 -22.19 4.13
N ILE A 186 -20.33 -22.66 3.54
CA ILE A 186 -21.63 -22.60 4.20
C ILE A 186 -21.51 -23.46 5.45
N PHE A 187 -21.45 -22.82 6.62
CA PHE A 187 -21.57 -23.53 7.88
C PHE A 187 -23.00 -24.07 7.94
N PRO A 188 -23.21 -25.40 8.02
CA PRO A 188 -24.54 -25.92 8.25
C PRO A 188 -25.03 -25.33 9.56
N VAL A 189 -26.11 -24.54 9.50
CA VAL A 189 -26.87 -24.17 10.68
C VAL A 189 -27.38 -25.50 11.24
N ARG A 190 -26.70 -26.04 12.25
CA ARG A 190 -27.37 -26.97 13.15
C ARG A 190 -28.45 -26.13 13.80
N ASP A 191 -29.70 -26.47 13.54
CA ASP A 191 -30.85 -25.87 14.20
C ASP A 191 -30.49 -25.64 15.67
N ALA A 192 -30.50 -24.37 16.08
CA ALA A 192 -30.27 -24.02 17.47
C ALA A 192 -31.35 -24.71 18.31
N PRO A 193 -31.01 -25.34 19.46
CA PRO A 193 -32.01 -25.90 20.35
C PRO A 193 -32.94 -24.82 20.90
#